data_AF-A0A7C7GZP5-F1
#
_entry.id   AF-A0A7C7GZP5-F1
#
_cell.length_a   1.000
_cell.length_b   1.000
_cell.length_c   1.000
_cell.angle_alpha   90.00
_cell.angle_beta   90.00
_cell.angle_gamma   90.00
#
_symmetry.space_group_name_H-M   'P 1'
#
loop_
_entity.id
_entity.type
_entity.pdbx_description
1 polymer ?
#
loop_
_entity_poly.entity_id
_entity_poly.type
_entity_poly.pdbx_seq_one_letter_code
_entity_poly.pdbx_strand_id
1 'polypeptide(L)'
;QRFVRQVRSATRRKYTAEEKIHIVLEGFRREVTVNELCRREGIKPNNFYSWTKESTEAGKRCLSRNTTRDATGQEITALKQENTDLS
;
A
#
# COMPACT_ATOMS: atom_id res chain seq x y z
N GLN A 1 -2.51 -33.38 -16.91
CA GLN A 1 -3.36 -32.16 -16.78
C GLN A 1 -2.56 -30.86 -16.48
N ARG A 2 -1.38 -30.64 -17.09
CA ARG A 2 -0.58 -29.40 -16.85
C ARG A 2 -1.02 -28.19 -17.68
N PHE A 3 -1.49 -28.44 -18.90
CA PHE A 3 -1.87 -27.41 -19.88
C PHE A 3 -2.98 -26.46 -19.37
N VAL A 4 -4.07 -27.00 -18.81
CA VAL A 4 -5.20 -26.19 -18.29
C VAL A 4 -4.76 -25.24 -17.15
N ARG A 5 -3.84 -25.67 -16.29
CA ARG A 5 -3.30 -24.81 -15.21
C ARG A 5 -2.42 -23.68 -15.78
N GLN A 6 -1.62 -23.99 -16.79
CA GLN A 6 -0.78 -23.02 -17.49
C GLN A 6 -1.63 -21.95 -18.20
N VAL A 7 -2.66 -22.37 -18.95
CA VAL A 7 -3.59 -21.44 -19.63
C VAL A 7 -4.29 -20.54 -18.60
N ARG A 8 -4.83 -21.09 -17.51
CA ARG A 8 -5.48 -20.31 -16.44
C ARG A 8 -4.55 -19.31 -15.75
N SER A 9 -3.26 -19.65 -15.62
CA SER A 9 -2.26 -18.74 -15.05
C SER A 9 -1.91 -17.62 -16.03
N ALA A 10 -1.84 -17.94 -17.33
CA ALA A 10 -1.53 -16.98 -18.38
C ALA A 10 -2.66 -15.95 -18.59
N THR A 11 -3.92 -16.36 -18.40
CA THR A 11 -5.10 -15.49 -18.49
C THR A 11 -5.44 -14.76 -17.19
N ARG A 12 -4.62 -14.88 -16.14
CA ARG A 12 -4.86 -14.19 -14.86
C ARG A 12 -4.62 -12.69 -15.06
N ARG A 13 -5.67 -11.87 -14.90
CA ARG A 13 -5.55 -10.41 -14.90
C ARG A 13 -4.45 -9.98 -13.92
N LYS A 14 -3.51 -9.18 -14.40
CA LYS A 14 -2.48 -8.54 -13.58
C LYS A 14 -3.02 -7.18 -13.16
N TYR A 15 -2.92 -6.88 -11.86
CA TYR A 15 -3.32 -5.60 -11.30
C TYR A 15 -2.08 -4.77 -11.02
N THR A 16 -2.06 -3.53 -11.49
CA THR A 16 -1.04 -2.54 -11.14
C THR A 16 -1.14 -2.16 -9.66
N ALA A 17 -0.14 -1.46 -9.12
CA ALA A 17 -0.19 -0.95 -7.75
C ALA A 17 -1.35 0.06 -7.57
N GLU A 18 -1.56 0.95 -8.55
CA GLU A 18 -2.67 1.91 -8.53
C GLU A 18 -4.04 1.24 -8.56
N GLU A 19 -4.24 0.24 -9.42
CA GLU A 19 -5.52 -0.51 -9.44
C GLU A 19 -5.79 -1.17 -8.09
N LYS A 20 -4.77 -1.79 -7.47
CA LYS A 20 -4.93 -2.41 -6.14
C LYS A 20 -5.30 -1.37 -5.09
N ILE A 21 -4.64 -0.21 -5.08
CA ILE A 21 -4.91 0.87 -4.12
C ILE A 21 -6.34 1.39 -4.30
N HIS A 22 -6.77 1.64 -5.55
CA HIS A 22 -8.13 2.11 -5.83
C HIS A 22 -9.19 1.14 -5.27
N ILE A 23 -9.03 -0.16 -5.54
CA ILE A 23 -9.93 -1.20 -5.04
C ILE A 23 -9.94 -1.27 -3.50
N VAL A 24 -8.76 -1.21 -2.87
CA VAL A 24 -8.65 -1.22 -1.40
C VAL A 24 -9.36 -0.01 -0.78
N LEU A 25 -9.17 1.18 -1.36
CA LEU A 25 -9.82 2.41 -0.90
C LEU A 25 -11.33 2.36 -1.06
N GLU A 26 -11.84 1.83 -2.17
CA GLU A 26 -13.28 1.65 -2.34
C GLU A 26 -13.87 0.67 -1.31
N GLY A 27 -13.16 -0.43 -1.02
CA GLY A 27 -13.56 -1.36 0.03
C GLY A 27 -13.64 -0.71 1.43
N PHE A 28 -12.85 0.33 1.69
CA PHE A 28 -12.93 1.09 2.94
C PHE A 28 -14.14 2.05 3.02
N ARG A 29 -14.71 2.47 1.88
CA ARG A 29 -15.89 3.35 1.88
C ARG A 29 -17.16 2.66 2.39
N ARG A 30 -17.18 1.31 2.40
CA ARG A 30 -18.27 0.45 2.90
C ARG A 30 -19.63 0.70 2.22
N GLU A 31 -19.64 1.33 1.05
CA GLU A 31 -20.83 1.59 0.23
C GLU A 31 -21.37 0.29 -0.38
N VAL A 32 -20.48 -0.66 -0.67
CA VAL A 32 -20.79 -2.01 -1.15
C VAL A 32 -20.11 -3.06 -0.29
N THR A 33 -20.65 -4.28 -0.28
CA THR A 33 -19.99 -5.39 0.42
C THR A 33 -18.70 -5.80 -0.30
N VAL A 34 -17.72 -6.32 0.44
CA VAL A 34 -16.45 -6.84 -0.14
C VAL A 34 -16.72 -7.89 -1.22
N ASN A 35 -17.74 -8.72 -1.04
CA ASN A 35 -18.10 -9.75 -2.03
C ASN A 35 -18.59 -9.14 -3.34
N GLU A 36 -19.40 -8.09 -3.27
CA GLU A 36 -19.90 -7.40 -4.46
C GLU A 36 -18.78 -6.66 -5.19
N LEU A 37 -17.95 -5.93 -4.44
CA LEU A 37 -16.74 -5.30 -4.97
C LEU A 37 -15.84 -6.35 -5.66
N CYS A 38 -15.61 -7.49 -5.01
CA CYS A 38 -14.75 -8.54 -5.56
C CYS A 38 -15.29 -9.14 -6.87
N ARG A 39 -16.61 -9.30 -6.99
CA ARG A 39 -17.25 -9.77 -8.23
C ARG A 39 -17.09 -8.76 -9.37
N ARG A 40 -17.38 -7.49 -9.09
CA ARG A 40 -17.28 -6.41 -10.08
C ARG A 40 -15.85 -6.25 -10.61
N GLU A 41 -14.87 -6.31 -9.72
CA GLU A 41 -13.46 -6.16 -10.06
C GLU A 41 -12.84 -7.44 -10.62
N GLY A 42 -13.51 -8.59 -10.54
CA GLY A 42 -12.96 -9.89 -10.98
C GLY A 42 -11.81 -10.38 -10.09
N ILE A 43 -11.86 -10.07 -8.79
CA ILE A 43 -10.87 -10.49 -7.79
C ILE A 43 -11.45 -11.52 -6.82
N LYS A 44 -10.56 -12.31 -6.22
CA LYS A 44 -10.94 -13.18 -5.11
C LYS A 44 -10.92 -12.37 -3.81
N PRO A 45 -11.88 -12.58 -2.88
CA PRO A 45 -11.86 -11.91 -1.57
C PRO A 45 -10.53 -12.05 -0.82
N ASN A 46 -9.88 -13.21 -0.93
CA ASN A 46 -8.55 -13.42 -0.33
C ASN A 46 -7.47 -12.46 -0.87
N ASN A 47 -7.53 -12.10 -2.15
CA ASN A 47 -6.62 -11.11 -2.72
C ASN A 47 -6.90 -9.72 -2.16
N PHE A 48 -8.19 -9.33 -2.05
CA PHE A 48 -8.59 -8.06 -1.46
C PHE A 48 -8.02 -7.92 -0.05
N TYR A 49 -8.26 -8.89 0.83
CA TYR A 49 -7.75 -8.84 2.20
C TYR A 49 -6.22 -8.84 2.28
N SER A 50 -5.53 -9.60 1.42
CA SER A 50 -4.06 -9.56 1.32
C SER A 50 -3.58 -8.15 0.99
N TRP A 51 -4.13 -7.54 -0.06
CA TRP A 51 -3.72 -6.21 -0.50
C TRP A 51 -4.04 -5.14 0.54
N THR A 52 -5.21 -5.20 1.17
CA THR A 52 -5.57 -4.30 2.27
C THR A 52 -4.55 -4.38 3.39
N LYS A 53 -4.17 -5.59 3.81
CA LYS A 53 -3.15 -5.78 4.85
C LYS A 53 -1.79 -5.22 4.43
N GLU A 54 -1.31 -5.61 3.25
CA GLU A 54 -0.01 -5.18 2.73
C GLU A 54 0.09 -3.65 2.61
N SER A 55 -0.95 -3.02 2.06
CA SER A 55 -1.03 -1.56 1.90
C SER A 55 -1.07 -0.84 3.25
N THR A 56 -1.86 -1.32 4.20
CA THR A 56 -1.93 -0.72 5.54
C THR A 56 -0.60 -0.85 6.29
N GLU A 57 0.05 -2.00 6.26
CA GLU A 57 1.35 -2.21 6.91
C GLU A 57 2.47 -1.39 6.26
N ALA A 58 2.48 -1.32 4.92
CA ALA A 58 3.42 -0.45 4.20
C ALA A 58 3.19 1.04 4.53
N GLY A 59 1.93 1.47 4.62
CA GLY A 59 1.56 2.83 5.02
C GLY A 59 2.06 3.18 6.42
N LYS A 60 1.79 2.33 7.42
CA LYS A 60 2.30 2.50 8.79
C LYS A 60 3.82 2.62 8.84
N ARG A 61 4.53 1.71 8.14
CA ARG A 61 6.00 1.72 8.09
C ARG A 61 6.54 3.00 7.43
N CYS A 62 5.87 3.50 6.40
CA CYS A 62 6.26 4.74 5.74
C CYS A 62 6.09 5.96 6.66
N LEU A 63 4.96 6.05 7.36
CA LEU A 63 4.70 7.13 8.31
C LEU A 63 5.71 7.14 9.45
N SER A 64 5.96 5.98 10.09
CA SER A 64 6.96 5.86 11.16
C SER A 64 8.36 6.30 10.71
N ARG A 65 8.79 5.88 9.52
CA ARG A 65 10.07 6.30 8.94
C ARG A 65 10.12 7.80 8.65
N ASN A 66 9.01 8.41 8.25
CA ASN A 66 8.96 9.85 8.02
C ASN A 66 9.13 10.62 9.33
N THR A 67 8.44 10.19 10.40
CA THR A 67 8.59 10.78 11.74
C THR A 67 10.03 10.75 12.23
N THR A 68 10.75 9.62 12.07
CA THR A 68 12.17 9.55 12.45
C THR A 68 13.03 10.50 11.63
N ARG A 69 12.80 10.58 10.31
CA ARG A 69 13.56 11.49 9.44
C ARG A 69 13.31 12.96 9.77
N ASP A 70 12.06 13.33 10.05
CA ASP A 70 11.71 14.70 10.45
C ASP A 70 12.41 15.07 11.77
N ALA A 71 12.36 14.19 12.78
CA ALA A 71 13.03 14.42 14.06
C ALA A 71 14.55 14.63 13.90
N THR A 72 15.22 13.72 13.17
CA THR A 72 16.66 13.86 12.91
C THR A 72 16.98 15.09 12.06
N GLY A 73 16.11 15.46 11.10
CA GLY A 73 16.27 16.66 10.29
C GLY A 73 16.19 17.95 11.11
N GLN A 74 15.31 17.99 12.12
CA GLN A 74 15.20 19.10 13.06
C GLN A 74 16.46 19.24 13.91
N GLU A 75 16.98 18.13 14.47
CA GLU A 75 18.21 18.13 15.27
C GLU A 75 19.42 18.58 14.44
N ILE A 76 19.56 18.09 13.21
CA ILE A 76 20.64 18.51 12.30
C ILE A 76 20.55 20.02 12.00
N THR A 77 19.35 20.55 11.81
CA THR A 77 19.14 21.98 11.55
C THR A 77 19.51 22.81 12.78
N ALA A 78 19.11 22.39 13.98
CA ALA A 78 19.45 23.05 15.23
C ALA A 78 20.97 23.10 15.46
N LEU A 79 21.66 21.95 15.31
CA LEU A 79 23.13 21.87 15.46
C LEU A 79 23.89 22.72 14.42
N LYS A 80 23.37 22.86 13.19
CA LYS A 80 23.97 23.75 12.18
C LYS A 80 23.81 25.22 12.54
N GLN A 81 22.67 25.60 13.11
CA GLN A 81 22.44 26.96 13.58
C GLN A 81 23.38 27.29 14.75
N GLU A 82 23.46 26.42 15.75
CA GLU A 82 24.38 26.58 16.90
C GLU A 82 25.84 26.71 16.45
N ASN A 83 26.30 25.90 15.49
CA ASN A 83 27.66 26.02 14.95
C ASN A 83 27.90 27.33 14.19
N THR A 84 26.87 27.89 13.56
CA THR A 84 26.95 29.17 12.84
C THR A 84 26.98 30.34 13.81
N ASP A 85 26.20 30.29 14.89
CA ASP A 85 26.20 31.31 15.94
C ASP A 85 27.49 31.32 16.79
N LEU A 86 28.23 30.21 16.81
CA LEU A 86 29.51 30.06 17.52
C LEU A 86 30.76 30.38 16.67
N SER A 87 30.60 30.65 15.37
CA SER A 87 31.70 31.02 14.45
C SER A 87 31.71 32.52 14.12
#